data_AF-A0A522NB95-F1
#
_entry.id   AF-A0A522NB95-F1
#
_cell.length_a   1.000
_cell.length_b   1.000
_cell.length_c   1.000
_cell.angle_alpha   90.00
_cell.angle_beta   90.00
_cell.angle_gamma   90.00
#
_symmetry.space_group_name_H-M   'P 1'
#
loop_
_entity.id
_entity.type
_entity.pdbx_description
1 polymer ?
#
loop_
_entity_poly.entity_id
_entity_poly.type
_entity_poly.pdbx_seq_one_letter_code
_entity_poly.pdbx_strand_id
1 'polypeptide(L)'
;MIGHHESDPPSMRAISPLDLRAHLGQLLDAASAGERLVVERNGRPVAMLVSIEDGRRLDGDPAERRARVLAALESLAALGTRLAEEHPSAVPATEALRLDRARDDASPAGIAEPDRPPGPRGRERDPGPG
;
A
#
# COMPACT_ATOMS: atom_id res chain seq x y z
N MET A 1 8.39 -17.34 45.35
CA MET A 1 7.11 -16.69 45.02
C MET A 1 7.44 -15.56 44.06
N ILE A 2 7.48 -15.85 42.76
CA ILE A 2 7.80 -14.87 41.71
C ILE A 2 6.52 -14.76 40.88
N GLY A 3 5.77 -13.68 41.10
CA GLY A 3 4.59 -13.36 40.32
C GLY A 3 5.04 -12.99 38.92
N HIS A 4 4.64 -13.79 37.94
CA HIS A 4 4.72 -13.44 36.54
C HIS A 4 3.93 -12.15 36.31
N HIS A 5 4.63 -11.05 36.02
CA HIS A 5 3.99 -9.88 35.43
C HIS A 5 3.54 -10.27 34.02
N GLU A 6 2.29 -10.73 33.93
CA GLU A 6 1.54 -10.86 32.70
C GLU A 6 1.54 -9.47 32.04
N SER A 7 2.31 -9.34 30.97
CA SER A 7 2.42 -8.09 30.21
C SER A 7 1.09 -7.86 29.49
N ASP A 8 0.27 -7.00 30.05
CA ASP A 8 -0.89 -6.41 29.37
C ASP A 8 -0.38 -5.84 28.02
N PRO A 9 -0.99 -6.19 26.86
CA PRO A 9 -0.55 -5.62 25.59
C PRO A 9 -0.60 -4.10 25.68
N PRO A 10 0.36 -3.36 25.07
CA PRO A 10 0.38 -1.90 25.16
C PRO A 10 -0.93 -1.36 24.61
N SER A 11 -1.79 -0.92 25.52
CA SER A 11 -3.14 -0.47 25.21
C SER A 11 -3.01 0.86 24.46
N MET A 12 -3.18 0.80 23.14
CA MET A 12 -3.19 1.98 22.28
C MET A 12 -4.47 2.77 22.54
N ARG A 13 -4.31 3.96 23.11
CA ARG A 13 -5.44 4.84 23.44
C ARG A 13 -5.61 5.91 22.36
N ALA A 14 -6.79 5.93 21.74
CA ALA A 14 -7.14 6.95 20.75
C ALA A 14 -7.55 8.27 21.41
N ILE A 15 -7.06 9.39 20.89
CA ILE A 15 -7.37 10.76 21.35
C ILE A 15 -7.63 11.68 20.15
N SER A 16 -8.50 12.68 20.33
CA SER A 16 -8.72 13.69 19.29
C SER A 16 -7.63 14.78 19.31
N PRO A 17 -7.46 15.57 18.24
CA PRO A 17 -6.51 16.69 18.23
C PRO A 17 -6.93 17.79 19.21
N LEU A 18 -8.23 17.88 19.53
CA LEU A 18 -8.75 18.84 20.50
C LEU A 18 -8.35 18.44 21.92
N ASP A 19 -8.48 17.15 22.25
CA ASP A 19 -8.06 16.61 23.56
C ASP A 19 -6.56 16.74 23.75
N LEU A 20 -5.78 16.49 22.68
CA LEU A 20 -4.34 16.71 22.68
C LEU A 20 -3.98 18.15 23.02
N ARG A 21 -4.69 19.13 22.46
CA ARG A 21 -4.45 20.55 22.74
C ARG A 21 -4.85 20.94 24.17
N ALA A 22 -5.95 20.39 24.68
CA ALA A 22 -6.47 20.70 26.01
C ALA A 22 -5.65 20.06 27.14
N HIS A 23 -5.10 18.86 26.92
CA HIS A 23 -4.46 18.05 27.96
C HIS A 23 -3.01 17.67 27.64
N LEU A 24 -2.31 18.47 26.85
CA LEU A 24 -0.97 18.14 26.34
C LEU A 24 0.00 17.70 27.45
N GLY A 25 0.09 18.44 28.56
CA GLY A 25 1.00 18.11 29.66
C GLY A 25 0.77 16.72 30.23
N GLN A 26 -0.48 16.40 30.60
CA GLN A 26 -0.85 15.09 31.14
C GLN A 26 -0.62 13.96 30.14
N LEU A 27 -0.85 14.22 28.84
CA LEU A 27 -0.61 13.24 27.78
C LEU A 27 0.88 13.00 27.53
N LEU A 28 1.73 14.01 27.69
CA LEU A 28 3.19 13.86 27.65
C LEU A 28 3.72 13.08 28.84
N ASP A 29 3.16 13.29 30.03
CA ASP A 29 3.50 12.53 31.23
C ASP A 29 3.10 11.06 31.07
N ALA A 30 1.88 10.79 30.58
CA ALA A 30 1.41 9.45 30.27
C ALA A 30 2.29 8.76 29.22
N ALA A 31 2.64 9.46 28.14
CA ALA A 31 3.55 8.93 27.12
C ALA A 31 4.95 8.65 27.69
N SER A 32 5.44 9.50 28.59
CA SER A 32 6.74 9.30 29.26
C SER A 32 6.72 8.12 30.24
N ALA A 33 5.56 7.80 30.81
CA ALA A 33 5.35 6.59 31.62
C ALA A 33 5.24 5.30 30.78
N GLY A 34 5.25 5.42 29.45
CA GLY A 34 5.23 4.29 28.52
C GLY A 34 3.87 4.04 27.85
N GLU A 35 2.86 4.89 28.07
CA GLU A 35 1.60 4.79 27.32
C GLU A 35 1.80 5.19 25.85
N ARG A 36 1.05 4.52 24.96
CA ARG A 36 1.05 4.81 23.52
C ARG A 36 -0.29 5.41 23.12
N LEU A 37 -0.25 6.66 22.67
CA LEU A 37 -1.44 7.43 22.35
C LEU A 37 -1.52 7.65 20.83
N VAL A 38 -2.65 7.31 20.23
CA VAL A 38 -2.89 7.53 18.80
C VAL A 38 -3.77 8.77 18.65
N VAL A 39 -3.30 9.76 17.92
CA VAL A 39 -4.09 10.95 17.60
C VAL A 39 -4.91 10.65 16.35
N GLU A 40 -6.22 10.74 16.46
CA GLU A 40 -7.14 10.48 15.36
C GLU A 40 -7.90 11.73 14.94
N ARG A 41 -7.98 11.98 13.63
CA ARG A 41 -8.87 13.00 13.05
C ARG A 41 -9.90 12.31 12.17
N ASN A 42 -11.18 12.51 12.46
CA ASN A 42 -12.29 11.89 11.72
C ASN A 42 -12.19 10.34 11.66
N GLY A 43 -11.81 9.72 12.78
CA GLY A 43 -11.63 8.26 12.87
C GLY A 43 -10.44 7.70 12.08
N ARG A 44 -9.51 8.57 11.65
CA ARG A 44 -8.27 8.17 10.99
C ARG A 44 -7.06 8.52 11.86
N PRO A 45 -6.16 7.58 12.16
CA PRO A 45 -4.88 7.87 12.79
C PRO A 45 -4.07 8.87 11.97
N VAL A 46 -3.63 9.95 12.59
CA VAL A 46 -2.81 11.00 11.95
C VAL A 46 -1.43 11.17 12.60
N ALA A 47 -1.30 10.81 13.87
CA ALA A 47 -0.03 10.85 14.59
C ALA A 47 -0.06 9.87 15.76
N MET A 48 1.11 9.59 16.33
CA MET A 48 1.26 8.79 17.54
C MET A 48 2.19 9.50 18.50
N LEU A 49 1.83 9.54 19.77
CA LEU A 49 2.66 10.01 20.86
C LEU A 49 3.15 8.80 21.65
N VAL A 50 4.48 8.70 21.78
CA VAL A 50 5.20 7.65 22.49
C VAL A 50 6.35 8.26 23.27
N SER A 51 6.90 7.52 24.24
CA SER A 51 8.16 7.92 24.88
C SER A 51 9.30 7.97 23.85
N ILE A 52 10.34 8.76 24.14
CA ILE A 52 11.53 8.84 23.27
C ILE A 52 12.23 7.48 23.16
N GLU A 53 12.24 6.68 24.22
CA GLU A 53 12.83 5.34 24.19
C GLU A 53 12.08 4.42 23.23
N ASP A 54 10.75 4.41 23.30
CA ASP A 54 9.91 3.63 22.39
C ASP A 54 9.97 4.17 20.96
N GLY A 55 10.04 5.49 20.77
CA GLY A 55 10.25 6.11 19.47
C GLY A 55 11.55 5.63 18.81
N ARG A 56 12.65 5.57 19.56
CA ARG A 56 13.94 5.05 19.06
C ARG A 56 13.87 3.57 18.68
N ARG A 57 13.11 2.76 19.43
CA ARG A 57 12.88 1.35 19.08
C ARG A 57 12.06 1.21 17.79
N LEU A 58 11.07 2.08 17.59
CA LEU A 58 10.21 2.08 16.40
C LEU A 58 10.94 2.54 15.13
N ASP A 59 11.82 3.53 15.23
CA ASP A 59 12.58 4.01 14.07
C ASP A 59 13.51 2.93 13.52
N GLY A 60 14.02 2.03 14.38
CA GLY A 60 15.03 1.04 14.03
C GLY A 60 16.32 1.66 13.52
N ASP A 61 17.40 0.91 13.42
CA ASP A 61 18.63 1.46 12.83
C ASP A 61 18.43 1.61 11.30
N PRO A 62 18.50 2.84 10.73
CA PRO A 62 18.43 3.03 9.29
C PRO A 62 19.53 2.27 8.55
N ALA A 63 20.70 2.04 9.16
CA ALA A 63 21.76 1.22 8.57
C ALA A 63 21.35 -0.25 8.49
N GLU A 64 20.76 -0.82 9.55
CA GLU A 64 20.22 -2.18 9.53
C GLU A 64 19.08 -2.34 8.52
N ARG A 65 18.23 -1.33 8.38
CA ARG A 65 17.17 -1.33 7.36
C ARG A 65 17.77 -1.38 5.95
N ARG A 66 18.78 -0.56 5.67
CA ARG A 66 19.49 -0.58 4.38
C ARG A 66 20.20 -1.90 4.15
N ALA A 67 20.88 -2.43 5.16
CA ALA A 67 21.56 -3.72 5.08
C ALA A 67 20.58 -4.86 4.75
N ARG A 68 19.40 -4.89 5.40
CA ARG A 68 18.34 -5.85 5.09
C ARG A 68 17.83 -5.73 3.66
N VAL A 69 17.65 -4.51 3.16
CA VAL A 69 17.21 -4.28 1.77
C VAL A 69 18.28 -4.76 0.78
N LEU A 70 19.56 -4.45 1.01
CA LEU A 70 20.65 -4.90 0.15
C LEU A 70 20.75 -6.43 0.13
N ALA A 71 20.69 -7.07 1.30
CA ALA A 71 20.71 -8.54 1.39
C ALA A 71 19.51 -9.19 0.66
N ALA A 72 18.33 -8.57 0.71
CA ALA A 72 17.16 -9.04 -0.04
C ALA A 72 17.35 -8.91 -1.55
N LEU A 73 17.94 -7.80 -2.02
CA LEU A 73 18.25 -7.59 -3.44
C LEU A 73 19.31 -8.59 -3.94
N GLU A 74 20.35 -8.85 -3.15
CA GLU A 74 21.36 -9.88 -3.46
C GLU A 74 20.72 -11.27 -3.55
N SER A 75 19.81 -11.60 -2.63
CA SER A 75 19.07 -12.87 -2.65
C SER A 75 18.21 -13.02 -3.91
N LEU A 76 17.53 -11.95 -4.33
CA LEU A 76 16.75 -11.94 -5.58
C LEU A 76 17.64 -12.06 -6.82
N ALA A 77 18.81 -11.41 -6.83
CA ALA A 77 19.76 -11.53 -7.92
C ALA A 77 20.28 -12.97 -8.06
N ALA A 78 20.66 -13.61 -6.94
CA ALA A 78 21.11 -15.00 -6.91
C ALA A 78 20.01 -15.98 -7.38
N LEU A 79 18.76 -15.74 -6.98
CA LEU A 79 17.61 -16.50 -7.48
C LEU A 79 17.45 -16.32 -8.99
N GLY A 80 17.60 -15.10 -9.50
CA GLY A 80 17.57 -14.81 -10.94
C GLY A 80 18.64 -15.55 -11.72
N THR A 81 19.88 -15.62 -11.21
CA THR A 81 20.96 -16.41 -11.82
C THR A 81 20.61 -17.89 -11.91
N ARG A 82 20.12 -18.48 -10.81
CA ARG A 82 19.71 -19.89 -10.78
C ARG A 82 18.60 -20.19 -11.79
N LEU A 83 17.58 -19.33 -11.86
CA LEU A 83 16.50 -19.49 -12.82
C LEU A 83 16.98 -19.40 -14.28
N ALA A 84 17.97 -18.55 -14.57
CA ALA A 84 18.57 -18.47 -15.90
C ALA A 84 19.35 -19.73 -16.27
N GLU A 85 20.02 -20.37 -15.31
CA GLU A 85 20.70 -21.65 -15.50
C GLU A 85 19.71 -22.80 -15.72
N GLU A 86 18.63 -22.85 -14.94
CA GLU A 86 17.58 -23.88 -15.04
C GLU A 86 16.72 -23.70 -16.30
N HIS A 87 16.56 -22.47 -16.78
CA HIS A 87 15.72 -22.13 -17.93
C HIS A 87 16.46 -21.26 -18.96
N PRO A 88 17.47 -21.82 -19.66
CA PRO A 88 18.34 -21.05 -20.55
C PRO A 88 17.63 -20.48 -21.79
N SER A 89 16.47 -21.01 -22.15
CA SER A 89 15.64 -20.51 -23.27
C SER A 89 14.53 -19.55 -22.82
N ALA A 90 14.38 -19.30 -21.52
CA ALA A 90 13.40 -18.33 -21.03
C ALA A 90 13.84 -16.91 -21.35
N VAL A 91 12.92 -16.13 -21.92
CA VAL A 91 13.16 -14.71 -22.19
C VAL A 91 13.19 -13.96 -20.85
N PRO A 92 14.18 -13.08 -20.58
CA PRO A 92 14.20 -12.27 -19.38
C PRO A 92 12.89 -11.49 -19.22
N ALA A 93 12.38 -11.38 -17.99
CA ALA A 93 11.08 -10.73 -17.73
C ALA A 93 11.00 -9.30 -18.29
N THR A 94 12.10 -8.55 -18.24
CA THR A 94 12.18 -7.20 -18.82
C THR A 94 12.02 -7.21 -20.34
N GLU A 95 12.55 -8.22 -21.02
CA GLU A 95 12.43 -8.38 -22.46
C GLU A 95 11.04 -8.89 -22.86
N ALA A 96 10.48 -9.82 -22.09
CA ALA A 96 9.09 -10.25 -22.27
C ALA A 96 8.12 -9.06 -22.17
N LEU A 97 8.30 -8.17 -21.19
CA LEU A 97 7.49 -6.96 -21.04
C LEU A 97 7.70 -5.95 -22.18
N ARG A 98 8.92 -5.85 -22.75
CA ARG A 98 9.14 -4.99 -23.93
C ARG A 98 8.42 -5.53 -25.16
N LEU A 99 8.50 -6.85 -25.38
CA LEU A 99 7.83 -7.50 -26.50
C LEU A 99 6.30 -7.39 -26.39
N ASP A 100 5.77 -7.50 -25.16
CA ASP A 100 4.33 -7.36 -24.90
C ASP A 100 3.85 -5.93 -25.19
N ARG A 101 4.55 -4.91 -24.67
CA ARG A 101 4.23 -3.50 -24.98
C ARG A 101 4.36 -3.17 -26.47
N ALA A 102 5.41 -3.66 -27.12
CA ALA A 102 5.58 -3.45 -28.56
C ALA A 102 4.44 -4.08 -29.37
N ARG A 103 3.87 -5.21 -28.91
CA ARG A 103 2.69 -5.83 -29.52
C ARG A 103 1.42 -5.00 -29.30
N ASP A 104 1.24 -4.44 -28.11
CA ASP A 104 0.11 -3.57 -27.80
C ASP A 104 0.15 -2.26 -28.60
N ASP A 105 1.33 -1.64 -28.70
CA ASP A 105 1.54 -0.42 -29.49
C ASP A 105 1.41 -0.68 -31.00
N ALA A 106 1.76 -1.89 -31.45
CA ALA A 106 1.60 -2.32 -32.84
C ALA A 106 0.19 -2.80 -33.17
N SER A 107 -0.71 -2.92 -32.18
CA SER A 107 -2.11 -3.24 -32.40
C SER A 107 -2.83 -1.97 -32.87
N PRO A 108 -3.22 -1.87 -34.16
CA PRO A 108 -3.93 -0.70 -34.63
C PRO A 108 -5.36 -0.77 -34.09
N ALA A 109 -5.58 -0.20 -32.90
CA ALA A 109 -6.88 0.27 -32.48
C ALA A 109 -7.27 1.49 -33.35
N GLY A 110 -7.54 1.16 -34.60
CA GLY A 110 -8.10 1.94 -35.66
C GLY A 110 -8.78 0.95 -36.62
N ILE A 111 -9.44 -0.08 -36.09
CA ILE A 111 -10.45 -0.80 -36.86
C ILE A 111 -11.55 0.24 -37.11
N ALA A 112 -11.48 0.90 -38.26
CA ALA A 112 -12.63 1.56 -38.83
C ALA A 112 -13.75 0.51 -38.85
N GLU A 113 -14.78 0.73 -38.02
CA GLU A 113 -16.00 -0.08 -38.03
C GLU A 113 -16.48 -0.10 -39.49
N PRO A 114 -16.52 -1.26 -40.18
CA PRO A 114 -16.93 -1.29 -41.57
C PRO A 114 -18.42 -0.96 -41.60
N ASP A 115 -18.70 0.26 -42.06
CA ASP A 115 -19.94 0.71 -42.69
C ASP A 115 -21.18 -0.08 -42.22
N ARG A 116 -21.54 0.13 -40.95
CA ARG A 116 -22.79 -0.43 -40.42
C ARG A 116 -23.91 0.36 -41.10
N PRO A 117 -24.74 -0.26 -41.97
CA PRO A 117 -25.80 0.47 -42.64
C PRO A 117 -26.74 1.07 -41.60
N PRO A 118 -27.26 2.30 -41.81
CA PRO A 118 -28.15 2.94 -40.86
C PRO A 118 -29.35 2.03 -40.59
N GLY A 119 -29.53 1.65 -39.34
CA GLY A 119 -30.64 0.81 -38.89
C GLY A 119 -31.99 1.41 -39.31
N PRO A 120 -33.02 0.57 -39.51
CA PRO A 120 -34.31 1.03 -40.01
C PRO A 120 -34.88 2.09 -39.06
N ARG A 121 -35.18 3.27 -39.61
CA ARG A 121 -35.87 4.35 -38.90
C ARG A 121 -37.16 3.76 -38.33
N GLY A 122 -37.29 3.83 -37.00
CA GLY A 122 -38.46 3.36 -36.28
C GLY A 122 -39.71 3.96 -36.92
N ARG A 123 -40.65 3.08 -37.29
CA ARG A 123 -41.98 3.47 -37.76
C ARG A 123 -42.59 4.40 -36.72
N GLU A 124 -42.90 5.62 -37.14
CA GLU A 124 -43.82 6.51 -36.44
C GLU A 124 -45.05 5.69 -36.05
N ARG A 125 -45.32 5.64 -34.74
CA ARG A 125 -46.58 5.15 -34.23
C ARG A 125 -47.62 6.19 -34.62
N ASP A 126 -48.44 5.80 -35.57
CA ASP A 126 -49.73 6.40 -35.91
C ASP A 126 -50.58 6.51 -34.62
N PRO A 127 -50.92 7.72 -34.14
CA PRO A 127 -51.91 7.87 -33.08
C PRO A 127 -53.30 7.77 -33.73
N GLY A 128 -53.86 6.56 -33.71
CA GLY A 128 -55.25 6.33 -34.15
C GLY A 128 -56.25 7.20 -33.37
N PRO A 129 -57.33 7.69 -34.02
CA PRO A 129 -58.34 8.50 -33.36
C PRO A 129 -59.49 7.65 -32.81
N GLY A 130 -60.01 8.04 -31.63
CA GLY A 130 -61.39 7.78 -31.20
C GLY A 130 -61.63 6.48 -30.45
#